data_AF-A0A1G9GP68-F1
#
_entry.id   AF-A0A1G9GP68-F1
#
_cell.length_a   1.000
_cell.length_b   1.000
_cell.length_c   1.000
_cell.angle_alpha   90.00
_cell.angle_beta   90.00
_cell.angle_gamma   90.00
#
_symmetry.space_group_name_H-M   'P 1'
#
loop_
_entity.id
_entity.type
_entity.pdbx_description
1 polymer ?
#
loop_
_entity_poly.entity_id
_entity_poly.type
_entity_poly.pdbx_seq_one_letter_code
_entity_poly.pdbx_strand_id
1 'polypeptide(L)'
;MAFFCGIVACFRFMAQLGICFEQPADKNEFIMENQMIFVRVATLNDVRYADEISKETEESALARGSGISKRSVESLAAKMREGKAVIAVTGIGEWVGFSYFEVWESGRYVSNSGLIVAPKFRNAGVAKAIKERVFRISRRMYPDAKVFSITSGAAIMKLNSRLGFEPVSFADITQDSGFWEGCKSCVNYDILDNKKRCNCLCTAMLFDPENEKVALTVAKPVVEKSMMILDCVAYPRHSLVLDATGTDALCTALTDIKWFSEYVFPIEGNLPNPVNMKVSGGLHSFTVEISYDHSYTAKEILNVIKNHTWCKFTIRDEALKLPLTNDVYNDSFVSNNY
;
A
#
# COMPACT_ATOMS: atom_id res chain seq x y z
N MET A 1 -29.28 41.18 36.23
CA MET A 1 -27.99 41.25 36.96
C MET A 1 -28.10 40.62 38.36
N ALA A 2 -28.80 39.48 38.50
CA ALA A 2 -28.92 38.74 39.77
C ALA A 2 -28.71 37.21 39.62
N PHE A 3 -28.52 36.70 38.39
CA PHE A 3 -28.27 35.27 38.14
C PHE A 3 -26.78 34.89 38.07
N PHE A 4 -25.88 35.86 37.92
CA PHE A 4 -24.43 35.62 37.86
C PHE A 4 -23.73 35.60 39.22
N CYS A 5 -24.43 35.92 40.31
CA CYS A 5 -23.84 35.95 41.66
C CYS A 5 -23.97 34.60 42.41
N GLY A 6 -24.90 33.73 42.02
CA GLY A 6 -25.15 32.45 42.71
C GLY A 6 -24.18 31.31 42.36
N ILE A 7 -23.67 31.28 41.12
CA ILE A 7 -22.81 30.17 40.65
C ILE A 7 -21.40 30.26 41.27
N VAL A 8 -20.86 31.47 41.46
CA VAL A 8 -19.53 31.67 42.06
C VAL A 8 -19.53 31.33 43.56
N ALA A 9 -20.65 31.53 44.26
CA ALA A 9 -20.79 31.16 45.67
C ALA A 9 -20.82 29.64 45.88
N CYS A 10 -21.39 28.87 44.94
CA CYS A 10 -21.46 27.41 45.02
C CYS A 10 -20.08 26.75 44.84
N PHE A 11 -19.23 27.29 43.94
CA PHE A 11 -17.87 26.79 43.73
C PHE A 11 -16.93 27.03 44.92
N ARG A 12 -17.09 28.15 45.65
CA ARG A 12 -16.28 28.43 46.85
C ARG A 12 -16.66 27.58 48.06
N PHE A 13 -17.91 27.13 48.17
CA PHE A 13 -18.35 26.28 49.28
C PHE A 13 -17.93 24.81 49.10
N MET A 14 -17.89 24.32 47.84
CA MET A 14 -17.51 22.93 47.54
C MET A 14 -16.00 22.66 47.68
N ALA A 15 -15.14 23.67 47.49
CA ALA A 15 -13.68 23.52 47.65
C ALA A 15 -13.22 23.35 49.12
N GLN A 16 -14.07 23.67 50.10
CA GLN A 16 -13.77 23.49 51.54
C GLN A 16 -14.10 22.08 52.07
N LEU A 17 -14.76 21.22 51.27
CA LEU A 17 -15.16 19.86 51.68
C LEU A 17 -14.25 18.75 51.11
N GLY A 18 -13.15 19.09 50.42
CA GLY A 18 -12.18 18.08 49.95
C GLY A 18 -12.71 17.11 48.90
N ILE A 19 -13.83 17.42 48.24
CA ILE A 19 -14.42 16.60 47.18
C ILE A 19 -13.79 17.02 45.85
N CYS A 20 -12.72 16.33 45.44
CA CYS A 20 -12.18 16.42 44.09
C CYS A 20 -13.17 15.77 43.11
N PHE A 21 -13.88 16.57 42.32
CA PHE A 21 -14.49 16.08 41.09
C PHE A 21 -13.39 16.00 40.03
N GLU A 22 -12.95 14.79 39.72
CA GLU A 22 -12.24 14.53 38.47
C GLU A 22 -13.11 15.01 37.32
N GLN A 23 -12.59 15.98 36.55
CA GLN A 23 -13.24 16.42 35.32
C GLN A 23 -13.28 15.22 34.36
N PRO A 24 -14.40 15.00 33.64
CA PRO A 24 -14.45 13.92 32.66
C PRO A 24 -13.40 14.21 31.58
N ALA A 25 -12.43 13.30 31.50
CA ALA A 25 -11.42 13.29 30.46
C ALA A 25 -12.07 13.34 29.08
N ASP A 26 -11.38 14.05 28.21
CA ASP A 26 -11.64 14.36 26.82
C ASP A 26 -12.45 13.29 26.06
N LYS A 27 -13.64 13.67 25.60
CA LYS A 27 -14.42 12.90 24.62
C LYS A 27 -13.81 13.12 23.23
N ASN A 28 -12.64 12.53 22.98
CA ASN A 28 -12.12 12.40 21.61
C ASN A 28 -11.01 11.34 21.47
N GLU A 29 -11.09 10.25 22.21
CA GLU A 29 -10.31 9.06 21.91
C GLU A 29 -11.11 8.15 20.96
N PHE A 30 -11.37 8.66 19.75
CA PHE A 30 -11.74 7.80 18.63
C PHE A 30 -10.53 6.96 18.28
N ILE A 31 -10.56 5.71 18.72
CA ILE A 31 -9.74 4.56 18.32
C ILE A 31 -9.08 4.79 16.94
N MET A 32 -7.80 5.20 16.93
CA MET A 32 -6.97 5.27 15.73
C MET A 32 -6.38 3.89 15.37
N GLU A 33 -7.20 2.85 15.28
CA GLU A 33 -6.73 1.52 14.91
C GLU A 33 -7.06 1.19 13.44
N ASN A 34 -6.01 1.09 12.64
CA ASN A 34 -5.97 0.56 11.27
C ASN A 34 -6.91 1.24 10.24
N GLN A 35 -6.57 2.45 9.80
CA GLN A 35 -7.12 2.96 8.54
C GLN A 35 -6.67 2.05 7.38
N MET A 36 -7.64 1.47 6.67
CA MET A 36 -7.37 0.66 5.47
C MET A 36 -6.73 1.52 4.38
N ILE A 37 -5.55 1.12 3.91
CA ILE A 37 -4.78 1.81 2.86
C ILE A 37 -4.76 0.95 1.60
N PHE A 38 -5.23 1.50 0.50
CA PHE A 38 -5.25 0.88 -0.82
C PHE A 38 -4.10 1.41 -1.66
N VAL A 39 -3.18 0.53 -2.07
CA VAL A 39 -2.07 0.85 -2.98
C VAL A 39 -2.40 0.31 -4.37
N ARG A 40 -2.58 1.20 -5.35
CA ARG A 40 -3.02 0.83 -6.71
C ARG A 40 -2.46 1.76 -7.76
N VAL A 41 -2.60 1.38 -9.02
CA VAL A 41 -2.37 2.32 -10.14
C VAL A 41 -3.35 3.49 -10.00
N ALA A 42 -2.84 4.70 -10.22
CA ALA A 42 -3.63 5.91 -10.18
C ALA A 42 -4.62 5.95 -11.36
N THR A 43 -5.78 6.52 -11.10
CA THR A 43 -6.87 6.74 -12.05
C THR A 43 -7.02 8.24 -12.32
N LEU A 44 -7.88 8.60 -13.27
CA LEU A 44 -8.19 10.01 -13.57
C LEU A 44 -8.73 10.76 -12.35
N ASN A 45 -9.48 10.09 -11.48
CA ASN A 45 -10.05 10.69 -10.27
C ASN A 45 -8.97 11.09 -9.26
N ASP A 46 -7.78 10.48 -9.33
CA ASP A 46 -6.69 10.77 -8.41
C ASP A 46 -5.91 12.04 -8.77
N VAL A 47 -6.16 12.63 -9.95
CA VAL A 47 -5.57 13.92 -10.36
C VAL A 47 -5.87 15.03 -9.34
N ARG A 48 -6.97 14.91 -8.60
CA ARG A 48 -7.31 15.81 -7.47
C ARG A 48 -6.22 15.90 -6.41
N TYR A 49 -5.36 14.90 -6.26
CA TYR A 49 -4.28 14.88 -5.26
C TYR A 49 -2.97 15.46 -5.80
N ALA A 50 -2.89 15.85 -7.08
CA ALA A 50 -1.63 16.28 -7.68
C ALA A 50 -1.04 17.52 -6.99
N ASP A 51 -1.89 18.47 -6.57
CA ASP A 51 -1.47 19.64 -5.79
C ASP A 51 -0.92 19.24 -4.40
N GLU A 52 -1.65 18.40 -3.68
CA GLU A 52 -1.25 17.87 -2.36
C GLU A 52 0.08 17.11 -2.43
N ILE A 53 0.26 16.25 -3.45
CA ILE A 53 1.50 15.51 -3.69
C ILE A 53 2.68 16.45 -3.98
N SER A 54 2.46 17.46 -4.84
CA SER A 54 3.48 18.45 -5.20
C SER A 54 3.94 19.22 -3.96
N LYS A 55 2.98 19.72 -3.18
CA LYS A 55 3.24 20.48 -1.96
C LYS A 55 3.98 19.65 -0.91
N GLU A 56 3.52 18.43 -0.62
CA GLU A 56 4.19 17.54 0.34
C GLU A 56 5.60 17.18 -0.12
N THR A 57 5.83 17.03 -1.43
CA THR A 57 7.18 16.76 -1.97
C THR A 57 8.12 17.93 -1.66
N GLU A 58 7.66 19.16 -1.83
CA GLU A 58 8.44 20.37 -1.53
C GLU A 58 8.66 20.56 -0.03
N GLU A 59 7.61 20.42 0.79
CA GLU A 59 7.70 20.52 2.25
C GLU A 59 8.64 19.47 2.84
N SER A 60 8.57 18.23 2.34
CA SER A 60 9.49 17.16 2.73
C SER A 60 10.94 17.41 2.30
N ALA A 61 11.16 18.06 1.16
CA ALA A 61 12.50 18.45 0.69
C ALA A 61 13.11 19.47 1.65
N LEU A 62 12.34 20.51 1.99
CA LEU A 62 12.72 21.60 2.90
C LEU A 62 13.00 21.07 4.31
N ALA A 63 12.10 20.27 4.88
CA ALA A 63 12.23 19.75 6.23
C ALA A 63 13.48 18.87 6.43
N ARG A 64 13.94 18.20 5.37
CA ARG A 64 15.11 17.31 5.40
C ARG A 64 16.41 18.01 5.02
N GLY A 65 16.35 19.27 4.56
CA GLY A 65 17.49 19.93 3.89
C GLY A 65 18.04 19.11 2.72
N SER A 66 17.20 18.26 2.11
CA SER A 66 17.64 17.21 1.19
C SER A 66 17.29 17.55 -0.25
N GLY A 67 18.09 17.05 -1.18
CA GLY A 67 17.94 17.28 -2.61
C GLY A 67 16.83 16.47 -3.27
N ILE A 68 15.56 16.76 -2.98
CA ILE A 68 14.40 16.22 -3.70
C ILE A 68 13.95 17.26 -4.74
N SER A 69 13.94 16.88 -6.02
CA SER A 69 13.42 17.74 -7.09
C SER A 69 11.94 18.03 -6.94
N LYS A 70 11.55 19.28 -7.16
CA LYS A 70 10.14 19.68 -7.29
C LYS A 70 9.47 18.97 -8.45
N ARG A 71 8.17 18.72 -8.32
CA ARG A 71 7.32 18.10 -9.35
C ARG A 71 6.11 19.00 -9.58
N SER A 72 5.87 19.44 -10.80
CA SER A 72 4.71 20.27 -11.08
C SER A 72 3.43 19.44 -11.04
N VAL A 73 2.32 20.09 -10.69
CA VAL A 73 0.98 19.49 -10.66
C VAL A 73 0.63 18.89 -12.02
N GLU A 74 0.98 19.57 -13.11
CA GLU A 74 0.72 19.13 -14.49
C GLU A 74 1.47 17.85 -14.83
N SER A 75 2.75 17.77 -14.43
CA SER A 75 3.59 16.59 -14.65
C SER A 75 3.04 15.38 -13.89
N LEU A 76 2.70 15.56 -12.61
CA LEU A 76 2.10 14.50 -11.78
C LEU A 76 0.77 14.01 -12.37
N ALA A 77 -0.10 14.95 -12.76
CA ALA A 77 -1.38 14.64 -13.38
C ALA A 77 -1.19 13.89 -14.71
N ALA A 78 -0.21 14.27 -15.54
CA ALA A 78 0.11 13.55 -16.76
C ALA A 78 0.50 12.09 -16.47
N LYS A 79 1.34 11.82 -15.47
CA LYS A 79 1.71 10.44 -15.10
C LYS A 79 0.53 9.59 -14.66
N MET A 80 -0.44 10.18 -13.95
CA MET A 80 -1.68 9.50 -13.60
C MET A 80 -2.53 9.18 -14.84
N ARG A 81 -2.70 10.14 -15.75
CA ARG A 81 -3.45 9.95 -17.01
C ARG A 81 -2.82 8.87 -17.91
N GLU A 82 -1.50 8.81 -17.94
CA GLU A 82 -0.74 7.82 -18.71
C GLU A 82 -0.75 6.42 -18.07
N GLY A 83 -1.35 6.23 -16.88
CA GLY A 83 -1.30 4.97 -16.14
C GLY A 83 0.09 4.61 -15.60
N LYS A 84 0.98 5.62 -15.49
CA LYS A 84 2.38 5.45 -15.04
C LYS A 84 2.61 5.83 -13.59
N ALA A 85 1.54 5.97 -12.80
CA ALA A 85 1.59 6.37 -11.41
C ALA A 85 0.91 5.35 -10.49
N VAL A 86 1.46 5.21 -9.29
CA VAL A 86 0.91 4.44 -8.18
C VAL A 86 0.52 5.41 -7.08
N ILE A 87 -0.67 5.23 -6.53
CA ILE A 87 -1.19 6.03 -5.43
C ILE A 87 -1.61 5.12 -4.28
N ALA A 88 -1.41 5.62 -3.07
CA ALA A 88 -1.96 5.07 -1.84
C ALA A 88 -3.05 6.00 -1.32
N VAL A 89 -4.23 5.46 -1.02
CA VAL A 89 -5.37 6.20 -0.45
C VAL A 89 -6.04 5.40 0.67
N THR A 90 -6.65 6.06 1.64
CA THR A 90 -7.44 5.38 2.67
C THR A 90 -8.82 4.96 2.13
N GLY A 91 -9.54 4.12 2.87
CA GLY A 91 -10.92 3.73 2.52
C GLY A 91 -11.93 4.87 2.46
N ILE A 92 -11.65 6.01 3.11
CA ILE A 92 -12.46 7.23 3.02
C ILE A 92 -11.98 8.19 1.93
N GLY A 93 -10.99 7.80 1.12
CA GLY A 93 -10.47 8.62 0.02
C GLY A 93 -9.57 9.75 0.48
N GLU A 94 -8.78 9.52 1.53
CA GLU A 94 -7.70 10.43 1.92
C GLU A 94 -6.38 10.00 1.27
N TRP A 95 -5.57 10.96 0.82
CA TRP A 95 -4.27 10.67 0.22
C TRP A 95 -3.24 10.20 1.27
N VAL A 96 -2.48 9.16 0.91
CA VAL A 96 -1.50 8.53 1.79
C VAL A 96 -0.09 8.63 1.21
N GLY A 97 0.05 8.40 -0.09
CA GLY A 97 1.36 8.40 -0.74
C GLY A 97 1.28 8.21 -2.24
N PHE A 98 2.42 8.40 -2.90
CA PHE A 98 2.50 8.44 -4.35
C PHE A 98 3.88 7.98 -4.84
N SER A 99 3.94 7.43 -6.05
CA SER A 99 5.16 7.26 -6.84
C SER A 99 4.78 7.11 -8.30
N TYR A 100 5.73 7.31 -9.21
CA TYR A 100 5.50 7.11 -10.64
C TYR A 100 6.74 6.52 -11.30
N PHE A 101 6.58 6.11 -12.55
CA PHE A 101 7.70 5.77 -13.40
C PHE A 101 7.67 6.54 -14.72
N GLU A 102 8.84 6.63 -15.35
CA GLU A 102 9.02 7.24 -16.66
C GLU A 102 9.92 6.36 -17.52
N VAL A 103 9.77 6.49 -18.84
CA VAL A 103 10.44 5.67 -19.83
C VAL A 103 11.43 6.55 -20.57
N TRP A 104 12.64 6.05 -20.76
CA TRP A 104 13.75 6.80 -21.34
C TRP A 104 14.42 5.98 -22.45
N GLU A 105 15.08 6.67 -23.37
CA GLU A 105 15.85 6.06 -24.46
C GLU A 105 15.07 4.97 -25.22
N SER A 106 13.86 5.30 -25.68
CA SER A 106 12.97 4.39 -26.44
C SER A 106 12.66 3.07 -25.72
N GLY A 107 12.55 3.10 -24.39
CA GLY A 107 12.20 1.91 -23.60
C GLY A 107 13.39 1.09 -23.12
N ARG A 108 14.62 1.54 -23.35
CA ARG A 108 15.82 0.89 -22.78
C ARG A 108 15.87 1.02 -21.26
N TYR A 109 15.41 2.15 -20.73
CA TYR A 109 15.43 2.45 -19.32
C TYR A 109 14.06 2.87 -18.80
N VAL A 110 13.75 2.46 -17.57
CA VAL A 110 12.62 2.96 -16.80
C VAL A 110 13.10 3.52 -15.47
N SER A 111 12.73 4.76 -15.14
CA SER A 111 13.04 5.35 -13.84
C SER A 111 11.87 5.16 -12.88
N ASN A 112 12.08 4.68 -11.66
CA ASN A 112 11.11 4.81 -10.57
C ASN A 112 11.42 6.04 -9.72
N SER A 113 10.47 6.97 -9.70
CA SER A 113 10.67 8.33 -9.19
C SER A 113 9.49 8.78 -8.30
N GLY A 114 9.71 9.88 -7.58
CA GLY A 114 8.65 10.59 -6.87
C GLY A 114 8.00 9.81 -5.72
N LEU A 115 8.70 8.85 -5.10
CA LEU A 115 8.18 8.15 -3.94
C LEU A 115 8.05 9.11 -2.75
N ILE A 116 6.82 9.37 -2.34
CA ILE A 116 6.49 10.24 -1.21
C ILE A 116 5.33 9.64 -0.41
N VAL A 117 5.38 9.79 0.91
CA VAL A 117 4.34 9.33 1.84
C VAL A 117 4.05 10.48 2.81
N ALA A 118 2.77 10.80 2.96
CA ALA A 118 2.32 11.86 3.87
C ALA A 118 2.82 11.56 5.30
N PRO A 119 3.27 12.57 6.07
CA PRO A 119 3.95 12.38 7.35
C PRO A 119 3.21 11.45 8.32
N LYS A 120 1.89 11.61 8.42
CA LYS A 120 1.02 10.82 9.30
C LYS A 120 0.94 9.32 8.98
N PHE A 121 1.32 8.90 7.78
CA PHE A 121 1.29 7.49 7.34
C PHE A 121 2.68 6.87 7.20
N ARG A 122 3.73 7.59 7.63
CA ARG A 122 5.09 7.05 7.65
C ARG A 122 5.20 5.94 8.71
N ASN A 123 6.17 5.05 8.53
CA ASN A 123 6.40 3.87 9.38
C ASN A 123 5.29 2.81 9.39
N ALA A 124 4.21 2.96 8.60
CA ALA A 124 3.15 1.96 8.43
C ALA A 124 3.38 0.98 7.26
N GLY A 125 4.61 0.91 6.72
CA GLY A 125 4.94 0.04 5.57
C GLY A 125 4.45 0.52 4.20
N VAL A 126 3.75 1.65 4.12
CA VAL A 126 3.20 2.22 2.88
C VAL A 126 4.27 2.42 1.80
N ALA A 127 5.42 2.99 2.15
CA ALA A 127 6.50 3.24 1.19
C ALA A 127 7.00 1.96 0.53
N LYS A 128 7.05 0.86 1.28
CA LYS A 128 7.40 -0.48 0.76
C LYS A 128 6.35 -0.94 -0.26
N ALA A 129 5.07 -0.87 0.11
CA ALA A 129 3.97 -1.30 -0.77
C ALA A 129 3.90 -0.49 -2.06
N ILE A 130 4.04 0.84 -2.00
CA ILE A 130 4.09 1.71 -3.18
C ILE A 130 5.30 1.35 -4.06
N LYS A 131 6.49 1.18 -3.46
CA LYS A 131 7.72 0.88 -4.19
C LYS A 131 7.65 -0.49 -4.89
N GLU A 132 7.13 -1.51 -4.21
CA GLU A 132 6.88 -2.83 -4.79
C GLU A 132 5.90 -2.74 -5.96
N ARG A 133 4.81 -1.98 -5.81
CA ARG A 133 3.80 -1.84 -6.85
C ARG A 133 4.33 -1.09 -8.07
N VAL A 134 5.03 0.04 -7.90
CA VAL A 134 5.59 0.82 -9.03
C VAL A 134 6.68 0.03 -9.76
N PHE A 135 7.48 -0.75 -9.03
CA PHE A 135 8.47 -1.63 -9.64
C PHE A 135 7.79 -2.74 -10.46
N ARG A 136 6.79 -3.43 -9.89
CA ARG A 136 6.02 -4.49 -10.56
C ARG A 136 5.39 -4.01 -11.87
N ILE A 137 4.72 -2.86 -11.87
CA ILE A 137 4.13 -2.31 -13.11
C ILE A 137 5.20 -1.90 -14.12
N SER A 138 6.35 -1.38 -13.65
CA SER A 138 7.46 -1.02 -14.54
C SER A 138 8.00 -2.25 -15.28
N ARG A 139 8.26 -3.33 -14.53
CA ARG A 139 8.71 -4.63 -15.07
C ARG A 139 7.68 -5.24 -16.00
N ARG A 140 6.39 -5.12 -15.68
CA ARG A 140 5.33 -5.67 -16.52
C ARG A 140 5.17 -4.92 -17.84
N MET A 141 5.17 -3.59 -17.80
CA MET A 141 5.00 -2.77 -19.02
C MET A 141 6.25 -2.74 -19.88
N TYR A 142 7.44 -2.88 -19.26
CA TYR A 142 8.74 -2.81 -19.93
C TYR A 142 9.64 -3.97 -19.45
N PRO A 143 9.34 -5.22 -19.84
CA PRO A 143 10.01 -6.41 -19.32
C PRO A 143 11.49 -6.51 -19.66
N ASP A 144 11.93 -5.89 -20.74
CA ASP A 144 13.35 -5.88 -21.14
C ASP A 144 14.10 -4.61 -20.72
N ALA A 145 13.38 -3.62 -20.15
CA ALA A 145 14.02 -2.39 -19.72
C ALA A 145 14.77 -2.58 -18.40
N LYS A 146 15.94 -1.94 -18.30
CA LYS A 146 16.61 -1.77 -17.01
C LYS A 146 15.85 -0.74 -16.18
N VAL A 147 15.56 -1.06 -14.93
CA VAL A 147 14.81 -0.17 -14.04
C VAL A 147 15.78 0.48 -13.08
N PHE A 148 15.81 1.81 -13.03
CA PHE A 148 16.70 2.52 -12.12
C PHE A 148 15.95 3.43 -11.15
N SER A 149 16.58 3.70 -10.01
CA SER A 149 16.05 4.57 -8.97
C SER A 149 17.18 5.33 -8.32
N ILE A 150 17.04 6.65 -8.21
CA ILE A 150 18.01 7.52 -7.59
C ILE A 150 17.48 7.96 -6.23
N THR A 151 18.31 7.87 -5.18
CA THR A 151 17.92 8.27 -3.83
C THR A 151 19.12 8.74 -3.01
N SER A 152 18.89 9.64 -2.05
CA SER A 152 19.83 9.98 -0.97
C SER A 152 19.47 9.31 0.36
N GLY A 153 18.29 8.68 0.45
CA GLY A 153 17.75 8.14 1.70
C GLY A 153 18.04 6.64 1.88
N ALA A 154 18.64 6.27 3.01
CA ALA A 154 18.97 4.89 3.35
C ALA A 154 17.75 3.94 3.40
N ALA A 155 16.58 4.44 3.79
CA ALA A 155 15.34 3.66 3.77
C ALA A 155 14.99 3.19 2.35
N ILE A 156 15.12 4.07 1.36
CA ILE A 156 14.83 3.74 -0.04
C ILE A 156 15.94 2.86 -0.63
N MET A 157 17.20 3.08 -0.26
CA MET A 157 18.30 2.19 -0.66
C MET A 157 18.05 0.75 -0.19
N LYS A 158 17.64 0.55 1.07
CA LYS A 158 17.27 -0.77 1.60
C LYS A 158 16.07 -1.39 0.86
N LEU A 159 15.07 -0.59 0.49
CA LEU A 159 13.93 -1.08 -0.31
C LEU A 159 14.37 -1.49 -1.72
N ASN A 160 15.22 -0.68 -2.37
CA ASN A 160 15.78 -0.98 -3.68
C ASN A 160 16.60 -2.29 -3.65
N SER A 161 17.50 -2.47 -2.68
CA SER A 161 18.29 -3.70 -2.56
C SER A 161 17.43 -4.95 -2.38
N ARG A 162 16.33 -4.87 -1.62
CA ARG A 162 15.37 -6.00 -1.46
C ARG A 162 14.67 -6.38 -2.76
N LEU A 163 14.59 -5.46 -3.71
CA LEU A 163 14.00 -5.67 -5.03
C LEU A 163 15.06 -6.01 -6.10
N GLY A 164 16.29 -6.32 -5.69
CA GLY A 164 17.36 -6.69 -6.63
C GLY A 164 18.05 -5.52 -7.33
N PHE A 165 17.84 -4.29 -6.86
CA PHE A 165 18.61 -3.16 -7.40
C PHE A 165 20.01 -3.14 -6.77
N GLU A 166 21.01 -2.92 -7.62
CA GLU A 166 22.41 -2.80 -7.22
C GLU A 166 22.90 -1.36 -7.40
N PRO A 167 23.79 -0.84 -6.52
CA PRO A 167 24.39 0.47 -6.73
C PRO A 167 25.20 0.51 -8.02
N VAL A 168 25.01 1.56 -8.82
CA VAL A 168 25.73 1.77 -10.08
C VAL A 168 26.19 3.23 -10.21
N SER A 169 27.05 3.51 -11.19
CA SER A 169 27.43 4.88 -11.53
C SER A 169 26.33 5.57 -12.35
N PHE A 170 26.40 6.90 -12.46
CA PHE A 170 25.44 7.63 -13.32
C PHE A 170 25.66 7.38 -14.81
N ALA A 171 26.82 6.83 -15.20
CA ALA A 171 27.07 6.41 -16.58
C ALA A 171 26.29 5.15 -16.98
N ASP A 172 25.82 4.37 -16.00
CA ASP A 172 25.13 3.08 -16.24
C ASP A 172 23.61 3.25 -16.41
N ILE A 173 23.09 4.45 -16.17
CA ILE A 173 21.66 4.81 -16.32
C ILE A 173 21.46 5.73 -17.52
N THR A 174 20.22 6.17 -17.75
CA THR A 174 19.86 7.04 -18.89
C THR A 174 20.76 8.27 -19.01
N GLN A 175 21.18 8.57 -20.25
CA GLN A 175 21.92 9.79 -20.59
C GLN A 175 21.01 10.86 -21.20
N ASP A 176 19.71 10.57 -21.32
CA ASP A 176 18.68 11.48 -21.83
C ASP A 176 18.66 12.80 -21.03
N SER A 177 18.86 13.92 -21.72
CA SER A 177 18.87 15.24 -21.08
C SER A 177 17.57 15.55 -20.36
N GLY A 178 16.42 15.11 -20.87
CA GLY A 178 15.11 15.34 -20.26
C GLY A 178 14.99 14.75 -18.86
N PHE A 179 15.65 13.63 -18.59
CA PHE A 179 15.73 13.07 -17.23
C PHE A 179 16.48 14.01 -16.29
N TRP A 180 17.67 14.46 -16.72
CA TRP A 180 18.57 15.30 -15.92
C TRP A 180 18.06 16.73 -15.72
N GLU A 181 17.26 17.26 -16.65
CA GLU A 181 16.52 18.52 -16.48
C GLU A 181 15.63 18.47 -15.23
N GLY A 182 15.07 17.29 -14.91
CA GLY A 182 14.30 17.08 -13.70
C GLY A 182 15.10 17.26 -12.40
N CYS A 183 16.43 17.28 -12.44
CA CYS A 183 17.29 17.56 -11.28
C CYS A 183 17.53 19.06 -11.05
N LYS A 184 17.21 19.96 -11.99
CA LYS A 184 17.48 21.41 -11.88
C LYS A 184 16.79 22.10 -10.71
N SER A 185 15.66 21.55 -10.25
CA SER A 185 14.93 22.09 -9.10
C SER A 185 15.46 21.60 -7.75
N CYS A 186 16.45 20.70 -7.74
CA CYS A 186 17.09 20.20 -6.54
C CYS A 186 18.13 21.19 -6.02
N VAL A 187 18.17 21.40 -4.70
CA VAL A 187 19.19 22.27 -4.05
C VAL A 187 20.63 21.80 -4.28
N ASN A 188 20.84 20.55 -4.71
CA ASN A 188 22.15 19.97 -5.00
C ASN A 188 22.48 19.93 -6.50
N TYR A 189 21.69 20.60 -7.36
CA TYR A 189 21.92 20.57 -8.81
C TYR A 189 23.31 21.06 -9.19
N ASP A 190 23.83 22.10 -8.54
CA ASP A 190 25.17 22.64 -8.81
C ASP A 190 26.27 21.58 -8.63
N ILE A 191 26.09 20.64 -7.70
CA ILE A 191 27.04 19.53 -7.52
C ILE A 191 27.00 18.60 -8.73
N LEU A 192 25.81 18.27 -9.22
CA LEU A 192 25.61 17.42 -10.39
C LEU A 192 26.22 18.07 -11.65
N ASP A 193 25.95 19.36 -11.85
CA ASP A 193 26.37 20.13 -13.02
C ASP A 193 27.89 20.31 -13.06
N ASN A 194 28.49 20.74 -11.94
CA ASN A 194 29.95 20.89 -11.80
C ASN A 194 30.70 19.57 -12.01
N LYS A 195 30.10 18.45 -11.62
CA LYS A 195 30.64 17.10 -11.84
C LYS A 195 30.24 16.49 -13.18
N LYS A 196 29.67 17.29 -14.10
CA LYS A 196 29.29 16.88 -15.46
C LYS A 196 28.40 15.62 -15.48
N ARG A 197 27.50 15.49 -14.51
CA ARG A 197 26.59 14.35 -14.33
C ARG A 197 27.28 13.00 -14.05
N CYS A 198 28.55 12.99 -13.64
CA CYS A 198 29.23 11.75 -13.26
C CYS A 198 28.73 11.17 -11.93
N ASN A 199 28.36 12.03 -10.97
CA ASN A 199 27.78 11.65 -9.68
C ASN A 199 27.14 12.85 -8.96
N CYS A 200 26.35 12.57 -7.93
CA CYS A 200 25.78 13.55 -7.00
C CYS A 200 25.78 12.97 -5.57
N LEU A 201 25.17 13.66 -4.61
CA LEU A 201 24.89 13.13 -3.26
C LEU A 201 23.89 11.97 -3.30
N CYS A 202 23.10 11.87 -4.36
CA CYS A 202 22.22 10.73 -4.58
C CYS A 202 23.00 9.54 -5.13
N THR A 203 22.61 8.34 -4.70
CA THR A 203 23.09 7.07 -5.24
C THR A 203 22.11 6.58 -6.30
N ALA A 204 22.62 6.22 -7.48
CA ALA A 204 21.86 5.50 -8.48
C ALA A 204 21.90 4.01 -8.15
N MET A 205 20.75 3.36 -8.24
CA MET A 205 20.64 1.91 -8.15
C MET A 205 19.88 1.39 -9.36
N LEU A 206 20.33 0.28 -9.91
CA LEU A 206 19.85 -0.30 -11.16
C LEU A 206 19.43 -1.74 -10.91
N PHE A 207 18.25 -2.08 -11.39
CA PHE A 207 17.80 -3.44 -11.58
C PHE A 207 17.97 -3.78 -13.06
N ASP A 208 18.72 -4.86 -13.33
CA ASP A 208 18.92 -5.39 -14.68
C ASP A 208 18.13 -6.70 -14.84
N PRO A 209 17.13 -6.77 -15.74
CA PRO A 209 16.35 -7.98 -15.94
C PRO A 209 17.15 -9.18 -16.44
N GLU A 210 18.29 -8.96 -17.09
CA GLU A 210 19.13 -10.05 -17.55
C GLU A 210 19.75 -10.82 -16.37
N ASN A 211 19.99 -10.15 -15.24
CA ASN A 211 20.48 -10.82 -14.03
C ASN A 211 19.48 -11.83 -13.47
N GLU A 212 18.17 -11.58 -13.60
CA GLU A 212 17.13 -12.55 -13.26
C GLU A 212 17.06 -13.71 -14.26
N LYS A 213 17.18 -13.43 -15.56
CA LYS A 213 17.17 -14.48 -16.60
C LYS A 213 18.34 -15.45 -16.40
N VAL A 214 19.52 -14.95 -16.07
CA VAL A 214 20.68 -15.79 -15.74
C VAL A 214 20.41 -16.66 -14.52
N ALA A 215 19.78 -16.12 -13.46
CA ALA A 215 19.39 -16.89 -12.28
C ALA A 215 18.33 -17.98 -12.61
N LEU A 216 17.38 -17.69 -13.50
CA LEU A 216 16.33 -18.60 -13.95
C LEU A 216 16.81 -19.63 -14.98
N THR A 217 17.87 -19.38 -15.75
CA THR A 217 18.44 -20.42 -16.62
C THR A 217 19.07 -21.59 -15.84
N VAL A 218 19.26 -21.42 -14.52
CA VAL A 218 19.67 -22.48 -13.58
C VAL A 218 18.45 -23.19 -12.95
N ALA A 219 17.23 -22.64 -13.05
CA ALA A 219 16.00 -23.23 -12.52
C ALA A 219 14.79 -22.98 -13.45
N LYS A 220 14.28 -24.04 -14.10
CA LYS A 220 13.12 -24.03 -15.03
C LYS A 220 11.98 -23.09 -14.57
N PRO A 221 11.35 -22.29 -15.47
CA PRO A 221 10.19 -21.50 -15.11
C PRO A 221 8.97 -22.43 -15.07
N VAL A 222 8.56 -22.81 -13.87
CA VAL A 222 7.18 -23.20 -13.61
C VAL A 222 6.46 -21.90 -13.26
N VAL A 223 5.38 -21.58 -13.97
CA VAL A 223 4.43 -20.56 -13.48
C VAL A 223 3.82 -21.17 -12.20
N GLU A 224 4.44 -20.91 -11.06
CA GLU A 224 3.96 -21.38 -9.76
C GLU A 224 2.65 -20.65 -9.45
N LYS A 225 1.54 -21.28 -9.85
CA LYS A 225 0.22 -20.90 -9.39
C LYS A 225 0.12 -21.31 -7.92
N SER A 226 0.07 -20.34 -7.04
CA SER A 226 -0.12 -20.59 -5.61
C SER A 226 -1.59 -20.92 -5.35
N MET A 227 -1.84 -21.80 -4.39
CA MET A 227 -3.18 -22.22 -3.99
C MET A 227 -3.34 -22.07 -2.49
N MET A 228 -4.50 -21.59 -2.05
CA MET A 228 -4.92 -21.61 -0.65
C MET A 228 -6.40 -21.95 -0.55
N ILE A 229 -6.79 -22.55 0.57
CA ILE A 229 -8.17 -22.95 0.82
C ILE A 229 -8.64 -22.26 2.10
N LEU A 230 -9.81 -21.62 2.05
CA LEU A 230 -10.46 -20.99 3.20
C LEU A 230 -11.65 -21.82 3.63
N ASP A 231 -11.74 -22.10 4.93
CA ASP A 231 -12.93 -22.66 5.58
C ASP A 231 -13.74 -21.52 6.20
N CYS A 232 -14.90 -21.23 5.63
CA CYS A 232 -15.75 -20.08 5.97
C CYS A 232 -16.99 -20.50 6.77
N VAL A 233 -17.34 -19.71 7.79
CA VAL A 233 -18.55 -19.87 8.61
C VAL A 233 -19.30 -18.54 8.70
N ALA A 234 -20.56 -18.52 8.27
CA ALA A 234 -21.42 -17.36 8.32
C ALA A 234 -22.21 -17.31 9.64
N TYR A 235 -22.44 -16.09 10.14
CA TYR A 235 -23.17 -15.85 11.38
C TYR A 235 -24.37 -14.90 11.14
N PRO A 236 -25.44 -15.00 11.95
CA PRO A 236 -26.51 -14.03 11.93
C PRO A 236 -25.99 -12.64 12.34
N ARG A 237 -26.63 -11.59 11.82
CA ARG A 237 -26.30 -10.21 12.14
C ARG A 237 -27.49 -9.54 12.81
N HIS A 238 -27.27 -8.92 13.97
CA HIS A 238 -28.29 -8.12 14.63
C HIS A 238 -28.47 -6.78 13.92
N SER A 239 -29.71 -6.32 13.81
CA SER A 239 -29.97 -4.96 13.34
C SER A 239 -29.62 -3.96 14.44
N LEU A 240 -29.04 -2.83 14.06
CA LEU A 240 -28.81 -1.68 14.95
C LEU A 240 -30.07 -0.78 15.07
N VAL A 241 -31.10 -1.07 14.28
CA VAL A 241 -32.38 -0.35 14.30
C VAL A 241 -33.33 -1.08 15.25
N LEU A 242 -33.92 -0.35 16.20
CA LEU A 242 -34.97 -0.89 17.07
C LEU A 242 -36.08 -1.51 16.21
N ASP A 243 -36.52 -2.71 16.61
CA ASP A 243 -37.62 -3.48 15.99
C ASP A 243 -37.36 -4.06 14.58
N ALA A 244 -36.15 -3.92 14.03
CA ALA A 244 -35.78 -4.58 12.78
C ALA A 244 -35.19 -5.98 13.04
N THR A 245 -35.73 -7.00 12.37
CA THR A 245 -35.14 -8.35 12.37
C THR A 245 -33.79 -8.30 11.65
N GLY A 246 -32.74 -8.75 12.35
CA GLY A 246 -31.41 -8.91 11.79
C GLY A 246 -31.35 -9.87 10.59
N THR A 247 -30.20 -9.96 9.93
CA THR A 247 -30.00 -10.91 8.82
C THR A 247 -29.63 -12.29 9.37
N ASP A 248 -30.32 -13.34 8.91
CA ASP A 248 -29.97 -14.72 9.28
C ASP A 248 -28.62 -15.14 8.68
N ALA A 249 -27.98 -16.15 9.28
CA ALA A 249 -26.70 -16.71 8.84
C ALA A 249 -26.73 -17.13 7.37
N LEU A 250 -27.88 -17.65 6.90
CA LEU A 250 -28.08 -18.02 5.51
C LEU A 250 -27.96 -16.82 4.56
N CYS A 251 -28.58 -15.70 4.91
CA CYS A 251 -28.51 -14.47 4.10
C CYS A 251 -27.09 -13.90 4.07
N THR A 252 -26.37 -13.97 5.20
CA THR A 252 -24.94 -13.61 5.26
C THR A 252 -24.11 -14.51 4.35
N ALA A 253 -24.29 -15.83 4.43
CA ALA A 253 -23.57 -16.80 3.59
C ALA A 253 -23.83 -16.56 2.11
N LEU A 254 -25.08 -16.38 1.70
CA LEU A 254 -25.44 -16.14 0.29
C LEU A 254 -24.80 -14.86 -0.25
N THR A 255 -24.72 -13.80 0.57
CA THR A 255 -24.10 -12.53 0.17
C THR A 255 -22.58 -12.70 -0.02
N ASP A 256 -21.91 -13.39 0.91
CA ASP A 256 -20.48 -13.65 0.84
C ASP A 256 -20.13 -14.59 -0.33
N ILE A 257 -20.90 -15.68 -0.52
CA ILE A 257 -20.72 -16.62 -1.63
C ILE A 257 -20.87 -15.91 -2.97
N LYS A 258 -21.88 -15.03 -3.09
CA LYS A 258 -22.07 -14.20 -4.28
C LYS A 258 -20.85 -13.30 -4.52
N TRP A 259 -20.33 -12.65 -3.48
CA TRP A 259 -19.13 -11.84 -3.59
C TRP A 259 -17.91 -12.67 -4.05
N PHE A 260 -17.66 -13.84 -3.45
CA PHE A 260 -16.57 -14.73 -3.88
C PHE A 260 -16.71 -15.18 -5.34
N SER A 261 -17.94 -15.31 -5.86
CA SER A 261 -18.20 -15.77 -7.23
C SER A 261 -18.10 -14.64 -8.27
N GLU A 262 -18.40 -13.41 -7.89
CA GLU A 262 -18.49 -12.26 -8.81
C GLU A 262 -17.29 -11.31 -8.71
N TYR A 263 -16.57 -11.31 -7.58
CA TYR A 263 -15.49 -10.35 -7.35
C TYR A 263 -14.27 -10.68 -8.22
N VAL A 264 -13.94 -9.71 -9.07
CA VAL A 264 -12.76 -9.76 -9.93
C VAL A 264 -11.70 -8.87 -9.32
N PHE A 265 -10.57 -9.46 -8.91
CA PHE A 265 -9.41 -8.70 -8.46
C PHE A 265 -8.93 -7.76 -9.56
N PRO A 266 -8.59 -6.49 -9.26
CA PRO A 266 -8.23 -5.49 -10.27
C PRO A 266 -7.22 -6.00 -11.30
N ILE A 267 -7.70 -6.22 -12.51
CA ILE A 267 -6.89 -6.74 -13.62
C ILE A 267 -6.32 -5.55 -14.38
N GLU A 268 -5.00 -5.53 -14.58
CA GLU A 268 -4.43 -4.64 -15.59
C GLU A 268 -4.52 -5.34 -16.95
N GLY A 269 -4.90 -4.62 -18.01
CA GLY A 269 -5.56 -5.15 -19.22
C GLY A 269 -5.05 -6.44 -19.89
N ASN A 270 -5.98 -7.13 -20.57
CA ASN A 270 -5.85 -8.32 -21.42
C ASN A 270 -5.15 -9.56 -20.83
N LEU A 271 -4.97 -9.65 -19.51
CA LEU A 271 -4.48 -10.86 -18.85
C LEU A 271 -5.60 -11.73 -18.28
N PRO A 272 -5.37 -13.05 -18.11
CA PRO A 272 -6.27 -13.91 -17.35
C PRO A 272 -6.40 -13.42 -15.90
N ASN A 273 -7.53 -13.75 -15.27
CA ASN A 273 -7.80 -13.34 -13.89
C ASN A 273 -6.65 -13.80 -12.96
N PRO A 274 -5.95 -12.86 -12.30
CA PRO A 274 -4.76 -13.17 -11.52
C PRO A 274 -5.09 -13.87 -10.20
N VAL A 275 -6.36 -13.81 -9.79
CA VAL A 275 -6.93 -14.54 -8.67
C VAL A 275 -8.24 -15.17 -9.15
N ASN A 276 -8.37 -16.48 -8.96
CA ASN A 276 -9.58 -17.23 -9.23
C ASN A 276 -10.06 -17.88 -7.94
N MET A 277 -11.31 -17.62 -7.59
CA MET A 277 -11.95 -18.12 -6.37
C MET A 277 -13.09 -19.07 -6.76
N LYS A 278 -13.08 -20.26 -6.19
CA LYS A 278 -14.11 -21.27 -6.41
C LYS A 278 -14.72 -21.67 -5.08
N VAL A 279 -16.02 -21.45 -4.95
CA VAL A 279 -16.77 -21.81 -3.75
C VAL A 279 -17.31 -23.24 -3.88
N SER A 280 -17.17 -24.02 -2.81
CA SER A 280 -17.76 -25.37 -2.67
C SER A 280 -18.39 -25.50 -1.28
N GLY A 281 -19.60 -26.03 -1.15
CA GLY A 281 -20.28 -26.21 0.14
C GLY A 281 -21.64 -25.51 0.26
N GLY A 282 -22.16 -25.40 1.49
CA GLY A 282 -23.60 -25.21 1.77
C GLY A 282 -23.98 -24.09 2.77
N LEU A 283 -25.29 -24.05 3.08
CA LEU A 283 -26.08 -22.96 3.69
C LEU A 283 -25.37 -21.99 4.66
N HIS A 284 -24.65 -22.48 5.67
CA HIS A 284 -24.02 -21.64 6.71
C HIS A 284 -22.49 -21.80 6.81
N SER A 285 -21.93 -22.80 6.13
CA SER A 285 -20.49 -23.10 6.14
C SER A 285 -20.07 -23.58 4.77
N PHE A 286 -19.05 -22.93 4.20
CA PHE A 286 -18.59 -23.16 2.84
C PHE A 286 -17.08 -23.04 2.75
N THR A 287 -16.49 -23.64 1.73
CA THR A 287 -15.05 -23.62 1.48
C THR A 287 -14.78 -22.80 0.20
N VAL A 288 -13.72 -21.99 0.22
CA VAL A 288 -13.29 -21.21 -0.94
C VAL A 288 -11.88 -21.64 -1.33
N GLU A 289 -11.76 -22.25 -2.50
CA GLU A 289 -10.48 -22.57 -3.13
C GLU A 289 -10.01 -21.34 -3.91
N ILE A 290 -8.81 -20.85 -3.60
CA ILE A 290 -8.26 -19.63 -4.18
C ILE A 290 -6.95 -19.97 -4.86
N SER A 291 -6.92 -19.80 -6.17
CA SER A 291 -5.72 -19.95 -6.98
C SER A 291 -5.27 -18.60 -7.51
N TYR A 292 -4.00 -18.25 -7.33
CA TYR A 292 -3.48 -16.94 -7.68
C TYR A 292 -2.05 -17.00 -8.22
N ASP A 293 -1.71 -16.01 -9.04
CA ASP A 293 -0.36 -15.84 -9.58
C ASP A 293 0.45 -14.82 -8.77
N HIS A 294 1.68 -14.57 -9.21
CA HIS A 294 2.63 -13.64 -8.61
C HIS A 294 2.17 -12.15 -8.62
N SER A 295 1.04 -11.83 -9.26
CA SER A 295 0.46 -10.49 -9.25
C SER A 295 -0.10 -10.09 -7.89
N TYR A 296 -0.46 -11.07 -7.05
CA TYR A 296 -1.01 -10.85 -5.71
C TYR A 296 -0.35 -11.73 -4.66
N THR A 297 -0.11 -11.18 -3.48
CA THR A 297 0.34 -11.95 -2.32
C THR A 297 -0.86 -12.54 -1.56
N ALA A 298 -0.66 -13.67 -0.88
CA ALA A 298 -1.69 -14.27 -0.01
C ALA A 298 -2.27 -13.23 0.97
N LYS A 299 -1.41 -12.39 1.55
CA LYS A 299 -1.81 -11.34 2.49
C LYS A 299 -2.71 -10.28 1.86
N GLU A 300 -2.43 -9.85 0.63
CA GLU A 300 -3.28 -8.89 -0.09
C GLU A 300 -4.65 -9.50 -0.38
N ILE A 301 -4.69 -10.76 -0.81
CA ILE A 301 -5.94 -11.48 -1.11
C ILE A 301 -6.79 -11.66 0.15
N LEU A 302 -6.20 -12.17 1.24
CA LEU A 302 -6.88 -12.36 2.52
C LEU A 302 -7.41 -11.04 3.09
N ASN A 303 -6.65 -9.95 2.92
CA ASN A 303 -7.09 -8.63 3.36
C ASN A 303 -8.29 -8.13 2.55
N VAL A 304 -8.31 -8.34 1.23
CA VAL A 304 -9.48 -8.02 0.39
C VAL A 304 -10.69 -8.84 0.82
N ILE A 305 -10.53 -10.16 1.01
CA ILE A 305 -11.62 -11.06 1.43
C ILE A 305 -12.20 -10.62 2.79
N LYS A 306 -11.34 -10.34 3.77
CA LYS A 306 -11.73 -9.88 5.10
C LYS A 306 -12.57 -8.60 5.07
N ASN A 307 -12.32 -7.70 4.11
CA ASN A 307 -13.00 -6.41 4.03
C ASN A 307 -14.31 -6.43 3.24
N HIS A 308 -14.56 -7.50 2.50
CA HIS A 308 -15.74 -7.61 1.64
C HIS A 308 -16.69 -8.75 2.03
N THR A 309 -16.30 -9.58 3.00
CA THR A 309 -17.11 -10.69 3.47
C THR A 309 -17.36 -10.58 4.97
N TRP A 310 -18.47 -11.13 5.42
CA TRP A 310 -18.86 -11.13 6.84
C TRP A 310 -18.67 -12.50 7.51
N CYS A 311 -18.42 -13.54 6.73
CA CYS A 311 -18.03 -14.85 7.23
C CYS A 311 -16.70 -14.77 8.00
N LYS A 312 -16.58 -15.60 9.02
CA LYS A 312 -15.27 -15.89 9.62
C LYS A 312 -14.62 -16.97 8.79
N PHE A 313 -13.30 -16.90 8.61
CA PHE A 313 -12.59 -17.91 7.84
C PHE A 313 -11.27 -18.31 8.49
N THR A 314 -10.88 -19.57 8.27
CA THR A 314 -9.56 -20.11 8.61
C THR A 314 -8.87 -20.60 7.35
N ILE A 315 -7.55 -20.42 7.27
CA ILE A 315 -6.76 -20.99 6.18
C ILE A 315 -6.54 -22.46 6.52
N ARG A 316 -6.89 -23.35 5.58
CA ARG A 316 -6.65 -24.78 5.73
C ARG A 316 -5.17 -25.06 5.48
N ASP A 317 -4.45 -25.47 6.53
CA ASP A 317 -3.04 -25.87 6.40
C ASP A 317 -2.94 -27.22 5.68
N GLU A 318 -2.23 -27.26 4.54
CA GLU A 318 -1.91 -28.52 3.84
C GLU A 318 -0.65 -29.22 4.42
N ALA A 319 -0.09 -28.71 5.51
CA ALA A 319 1.11 -29.25 6.16
C ALA A 319 0.80 -30.44 7.10
N LEU A 320 0.20 -31.52 6.59
CA LEU A 320 0.10 -32.80 7.29
C LEU A 320 0.36 -33.99 6.34
N LYS A 321 1.56 -34.03 5.77
CA LYS A 321 2.22 -35.27 5.31
C LYS A 321 3.72 -35.21 5.58
N LEU A 322 4.13 -35.45 6.84
CA LEU A 322 5.35 -36.16 7.29
C LEU A 322 5.53 -35.94 8.82
N PRO A 323 6.14 -36.90 9.55
CA PRO A 323 5.89 -37.10 10.97
C PRO A 323 6.63 -36.12 11.89
N LEU A 324 5.91 -35.75 12.95
CA LEU A 324 6.31 -35.17 14.22
C LEU A 324 7.82 -34.94 14.45
N THR A 325 8.20 -33.67 14.50
CA THR A 325 9.12 -33.18 15.53
C THR A 325 8.56 -31.89 16.11
N ASN A 326 8.37 -31.89 17.43
CA ASN A 326 7.86 -30.80 18.23
C ASN A 326 8.66 -29.52 17.98
N ASP A 327 8.00 -28.50 17.48
CA ASP A 327 8.26 -27.11 17.86
C ASP A 327 6.94 -26.35 17.82
N VAL A 328 6.63 -25.75 18.97
CA VAL A 328 5.37 -25.06 19.26
C VAL A 328 5.32 -23.79 18.41
N TYR A 329 4.57 -23.83 17.30
CA TYR A 329 4.11 -22.62 16.61
C TYR A 329 2.70 -22.28 17.09
N ASN A 330 2.59 -21.04 17.57
CA ASN A 330 1.43 -20.46 18.21
C ASN A 330 0.26 -20.35 17.21
N ASP A 331 -0.86 -21.00 17.51
CA ASP A 331 -2.13 -20.89 16.79
C ASP A 331 -2.51 -19.41 16.64
N SER A 332 -2.48 -18.89 15.42
CA SER A 332 -3.01 -17.56 15.12
C SER A 332 -4.47 -17.69 14.70
N PHE A 333 -5.35 -17.70 15.71
CA PHE A 333 -6.76 -17.37 15.52
C PHE A 333 -6.85 -15.96 14.92
N VAL A 334 -7.15 -15.85 13.62
CA VAL A 334 -7.48 -14.57 13.00
C VAL A 334 -8.95 -14.29 13.27
N SER A 335 -9.25 -13.66 14.40
CA SER A 335 -10.57 -13.12 14.66
C SER A 335 -10.87 -11.96 13.70
N ASN A 336 -12.07 -11.97 13.13
CA ASN A 336 -12.68 -10.75 12.62
C ASN A 336 -13.26 -10.02 13.83
N ASN A 337 -12.73 -8.84 14.10
CA ASN A 337 -13.24 -7.93 15.13
C ASN A 337 -14.70 -7.61 14.81
N TYR A 338 -15.57 -7.99 15.74
CA TYR A 338 -16.73 -7.19 16.14
C TYR A 338 -16.57 -6.91 17.63
#